data_AF-A0A182FDT1-F1
#
_entry.id   AF-A0A182FDT1-F1
#
_cell.length_a   1.000
_cell.length_b   1.000
_cell.length_c   1.000
_cell.angle_alpha   90.00
_cell.angle_beta   90.00
_cell.angle_gamma   90.00
#
_symmetry.space_group_name_H-M   'P 1'
#
loop_
_entity.id
_entity.type
_entity.pdbx_description
1 polymer ?
#
loop_
_entity_poly.entity_id
_entity_poly.type
_entity_poly.pdbx_seq_one_letter_code
_entity_poly.pdbx_strand_id
1 'polypeptide(L)'
;MNSILSYFNSLGWRGKSLLIVGGLAVGSEVVYELVLQIRSAIRKRQARRDIAEVYFMNRRTPAIALANPETVLTEHIDRLVSVINRAKHSISIAIYLFTAEQVRDALIRAYRRGVVVRIVTCGSMVYNGSTKLPELLNEGIIVRYKKDTTFLMHHKFCLLDAEWLCAECLVKEHCKSLGKPQKGMEYSLFDKAIHSDLAGLRRMFGVSCGKCVPGKRAVREHASESADDPLPPGGLLIAGSSNWTLSGLSSNWESVFYVSHPVLVPAYALEFQRLWYELDDELQYSKGTLENGIKHIYAEQ
;
A
#
# COMPACT_ATOMS: atom_id res chain seq x y z
N MET A 1 20.48 -32.79 38.64
CA MET A 1 19.61 -32.10 39.62
C MET A 1 20.22 -31.94 41.02
N ASN A 2 21.06 -32.86 41.51
CA ASN A 2 21.54 -32.84 42.91
C ASN A 2 22.60 -31.77 43.24
N SER A 3 23.41 -31.33 42.27
CA SER A 3 24.49 -30.35 42.52
C SER A 3 23.97 -28.93 42.79
N ILE A 4 22.90 -28.50 42.09
CA ILE A 4 22.34 -27.14 42.18
C ILE A 4 21.63 -26.93 43.51
N LEU A 5 20.90 -27.95 43.98
CA LEU A 5 20.24 -27.96 45.29
C LEU A 5 21.25 -27.88 46.44
N SER A 6 22.38 -28.60 46.33
CA SER A 6 23.46 -28.52 47.32
C SER A 6 24.10 -27.13 47.38
N TYR A 7 24.32 -26.50 46.22
CA TYR A 7 24.86 -25.15 46.12
C TYR A 7 23.89 -24.10 46.68
N PHE A 8 22.61 -24.17 46.30
CA PHE A 8 21.57 -23.28 46.82
C PHE A 8 21.42 -23.36 48.34
N ASN A 9 21.53 -24.57 48.91
CA ASN A 9 21.46 -24.77 50.35
C ASN A 9 22.71 -24.28 51.11
N SER A 10 23.86 -24.18 50.43
CA SER A 10 25.12 -23.64 50.99
C SER A 10 25.16 -22.10 51.07
N LEU A 11 24.24 -21.40 50.39
CA LEU A 11 24.18 -19.94 50.36
C LEU A 11 23.44 -19.33 51.56
N GLY A 12 23.99 -18.26 52.13
CA GLY A 12 23.32 -17.41 53.12
C GLY A 12 22.11 -16.65 52.54
N TRP A 13 21.28 -16.05 53.40
CA TRP A 13 20.00 -15.43 53.00
C TRP A 13 20.13 -14.39 51.87
N ARG A 14 21.17 -13.55 51.90
CA ARG A 14 21.46 -12.58 50.82
C ARG A 14 21.78 -13.24 49.48
N GLY A 15 22.51 -14.36 49.49
CA GLY A 15 22.85 -15.11 48.28
C GLY A 15 21.65 -15.86 47.67
N LYS A 16 20.78 -16.39 48.53
CA LYS A 16 19.49 -16.97 48.10
C LYS A 16 18.58 -15.92 47.47
N SER A 17 18.45 -14.75 48.09
CA SER A 17 17.65 -13.64 47.55
C SER A 17 18.18 -13.15 46.20
N LEU A 18 19.50 -13.01 46.03
CA LEU A 18 20.12 -12.64 44.76
C LEU A 18 19.84 -13.66 43.64
N LEU A 19 19.93 -14.97 43.92
CA LEU A 19 19.60 -16.01 42.94
C LEU A 19 18.12 -16.02 42.58
N ILE A 20 17.22 -15.79 43.55
CA ILE A 20 15.78 -15.73 43.29
C ILE A 20 15.44 -14.51 42.44
N VAL A 21 15.94 -13.32 42.80
CA VAL A 21 15.66 -12.08 42.04
C VAL A 21 16.30 -12.14 40.65
N GLY A 22 17.55 -12.59 40.54
CA GLY A 22 18.21 -12.79 39.24
C GLY A 22 17.51 -13.84 38.39
N GLY A 23 17.08 -14.96 38.98
CA GLY A 23 16.30 -15.99 38.30
C GLY A 23 14.92 -15.51 37.84
N LEU A 24 14.24 -14.68 38.63
CA LEU A 24 12.98 -14.03 38.23
C LEU A 24 13.19 -13.05 37.08
N ALA A 25 14.24 -12.23 37.11
CA ALA A 25 14.56 -11.30 36.03
C ALA A 25 14.87 -12.01 34.71
N VAL A 26 15.72 -13.06 34.75
CA VAL A 26 16.02 -13.88 33.57
C VAL A 26 14.77 -14.62 33.11
N GLY A 27 13.98 -15.16 34.04
CA GLY A 27 12.71 -15.83 33.75
C GLY A 27 11.70 -14.90 33.07
N SER A 28 11.56 -13.67 33.54
CA SER A 28 10.66 -12.68 32.92
C SER A 28 11.11 -12.31 31.52
N GLU A 29 12.42 -12.20 31.27
CA GLU A 29 12.94 -11.89 29.93
C GLU A 29 12.70 -13.05 28.96
N VAL A 30 12.94 -14.29 29.39
CA VAL A 30 12.66 -15.50 28.60
C VAL A 30 11.16 -15.62 28.28
N VAL A 31 10.29 -15.35 29.26
CA VAL A 31 8.83 -15.33 29.06
C VAL A 31 8.43 -14.22 28.09
N TYR A 32 9.01 -13.03 28.22
CA TYR A 32 8.76 -11.90 27.34
C TYR A 32 9.13 -12.22 25.88
N GLU A 33 10.33 -12.76 25.65
CA GLU A 33 10.79 -13.19 24.34
C GLU A 33 9.91 -14.31 23.75
N LEU A 34 9.52 -15.29 24.57
CA LEU A 34 8.60 -16.34 24.13
C LEU A 34 7.23 -15.77 23.72
N VAL A 35 6.69 -14.81 24.47
CA VAL A 35 5.44 -14.10 24.13
C VAL A 35 5.60 -13.32 22.82
N LEU A 36 6.72 -12.63 22.60
CA LEU A 36 7.00 -11.94 21.34
C LEU A 36 7.09 -12.91 20.16
N GLN A 37 7.74 -14.06 20.32
CA GLN A 37 7.84 -15.09 19.29
C GLN A 37 6.48 -15.70 18.94
N ILE A 38 5.66 -16.04 19.95
CA ILE A 38 4.30 -16.57 19.75
C ILE A 38 3.43 -15.52 19.04
N ARG A 39 3.46 -14.26 19.48
CA ARG A 39 2.74 -13.16 18.83
C ARG A 39 3.19 -12.96 17.38
N SER A 40 4.50 -13.00 17.11
CA SER A 40 5.05 -12.91 15.75
C SER A 40 4.57 -14.06 14.86
N ALA A 41 4.55 -15.30 15.37
CA ALA A 41 4.08 -16.47 14.64
C ALA A 41 2.58 -16.40 14.32
N ILE A 42 1.75 -15.98 15.29
CA ILE A 42 0.30 -15.79 15.08
C ILE A 42 0.06 -14.70 14.02
N ARG A 43 0.75 -13.55 14.11
CA ARG A 43 0.66 -12.47 13.12
C ARG A 43 1.05 -12.92 11.72
N LYS A 44 2.15 -13.68 11.57
CA LYS A 44 2.56 -14.25 10.27
C LYS A 44 1.52 -15.21 9.70
N ARG A 45 0.83 -15.97 10.57
CA ARG A 45 -0.24 -16.89 10.15
C ARG A 45 -1.49 -16.14 9.70
N GLN A 46 -1.88 -15.07 10.40
CA GLN A 46 -3.01 -14.20 10.00
C GLN A 46 -2.70 -13.46 8.71
N ALA A 47 -1.49 -12.91 8.55
CA ALA A 47 -1.03 -12.29 7.30
C ALA A 47 -1.18 -13.25 6.11
N ARG A 48 -0.89 -14.54 6.30
CA ARG A 48 -0.98 -15.56 5.24
C ARG A 48 -2.40 -15.92 4.80
N ARG A 49 -3.46 -15.39 5.41
CA ARG A 49 -4.81 -15.64 4.90
C ARG A 49 -5.01 -14.85 3.63
N ASP A 50 -5.12 -15.56 2.52
CA ASP A 50 -5.48 -14.96 1.24
C ASP A 50 -6.84 -14.27 1.38
N ILE A 51 -6.94 -13.07 0.82
CA ILE A 51 -8.17 -12.29 0.73
C ILE A 51 -8.72 -12.51 -0.68
N ALA A 52 -10.01 -12.87 -0.78
CA ALA A 52 -10.74 -13.03 -2.02
C ALA A 52 -12.23 -12.75 -1.75
N GLU A 53 -12.59 -11.46 -1.75
CA GLU A 53 -13.90 -10.96 -1.37
C GLU A 53 -14.48 -10.09 -2.49
N VAL A 54 -15.80 -10.10 -2.67
CA VAL A 54 -16.51 -9.21 -3.59
C VAL A 54 -17.69 -8.55 -2.89
N TYR A 55 -17.84 -7.25 -3.11
CA TYR A 55 -18.91 -6.42 -2.56
C TYR A 55 -19.69 -5.78 -3.69
N PHE A 56 -21.01 -5.85 -3.59
CA PHE A 56 -21.94 -5.13 -4.46
C PHE A 56 -22.59 -4.03 -3.64
N MET A 57 -22.38 -2.77 -4.02
CA MET A 57 -22.64 -1.63 -3.12
C MET A 57 -24.12 -1.46 -2.76
N ASN A 58 -25.02 -1.97 -3.59
CA ASN A 58 -26.46 -1.95 -3.36
C ASN A 58 -26.99 -3.24 -2.67
N ARG A 59 -26.13 -4.23 -2.38
CA ARG A 59 -26.51 -5.44 -1.65
C ARG A 59 -26.01 -5.34 -0.21
N ARG A 60 -26.91 -5.56 0.74
CA ARG A 60 -26.62 -5.43 2.17
C ARG A 60 -26.46 -6.79 2.83
N THR A 61 -25.56 -6.88 3.80
CA THR A 61 -25.47 -8.04 4.68
C THR A 61 -26.52 -7.89 5.79
N PRO A 62 -27.57 -8.74 5.85
CA PRO A 62 -28.68 -8.55 6.81
C PRO A 62 -28.23 -8.53 8.27
N ALA A 63 -27.15 -9.25 8.61
CA ALA A 63 -26.59 -9.29 9.96
C ALA A 63 -26.09 -7.92 10.45
N ILE A 64 -25.62 -7.05 9.55
CA ILE A 64 -25.14 -5.69 9.87
C ILE A 64 -26.33 -4.72 9.93
N ALA A 65 -27.33 -4.91 9.08
CA ALA A 65 -28.53 -4.08 9.05
C ALA A 65 -29.36 -4.11 10.33
N LEU A 66 -29.30 -5.20 11.09
CA LEU A 66 -29.97 -5.33 12.38
C LEU A 66 -29.27 -4.53 13.51
N ALA A 67 -28.00 -4.17 13.35
CA ALA A 67 -27.21 -3.53 14.40
C ALA A 67 -27.39 -2.00 14.45
N ASN A 68 -27.35 -1.32 13.29
CA ASN A 68 -27.63 0.11 13.17
C ASN A 68 -27.83 0.50 11.68
N PRO A 69 -28.99 1.07 11.27
CA PRO A 69 -29.24 1.48 9.89
C PRO A 69 -28.19 2.41 9.27
N GLU A 70 -27.55 3.29 10.05
CA GLU A 70 -26.52 4.20 9.53
C GLU A 70 -25.23 3.45 9.17
N THR A 71 -24.86 2.42 9.93
CA THR A 71 -23.65 1.60 9.68
C THR A 71 -23.73 0.80 8.38
N VAL A 72 -24.95 0.58 7.87
CA VAL A 72 -25.19 -0.11 6.60
C VAL A 72 -24.73 0.73 5.40
N LEU A 73 -24.83 2.06 5.50
CA LEU A 73 -24.43 2.96 4.42
C LEU A 73 -22.92 3.13 4.34
N THR A 74 -22.21 2.95 5.45
CA THR A 74 -20.75 3.15 5.55
C THR A 74 -19.95 1.86 5.51
N GLU A 75 -20.56 0.67 5.63
CA GLU A 75 -19.87 -0.63 5.71
C GLU A 75 -18.74 -0.80 4.68
N HIS A 76 -19.01 -0.49 3.40
CA HIS A 76 -18.01 -0.65 2.34
C HIS A 76 -16.90 0.42 2.40
N ILE A 77 -17.23 1.63 2.85
CA ILE A 77 -16.27 2.70 3.11
C ILE A 77 -15.37 2.28 4.27
N ASP A 78 -15.95 1.75 5.35
CA ASP A 78 -15.25 1.29 6.53
C ASP A 78 -14.33 0.11 6.19
N ARG A 79 -14.78 -0.81 5.32
CA ARG A 79 -13.94 -1.90 4.79
C ARG A 79 -12.73 -1.37 4.02
N LEU A 80 -12.94 -0.42 3.10
CA LEU A 80 -11.86 0.21 2.32
C LEU A 80 -10.87 0.95 3.22
N VAL A 81 -11.38 1.77 4.16
CA VAL A 81 -10.56 2.51 5.13
C VAL A 81 -9.76 1.54 6.02
N SER A 82 -10.39 0.46 6.46
CA SER A 82 -9.75 -0.59 7.27
C SER A 82 -8.55 -1.19 6.56
N VAL A 83 -8.68 -1.61 5.29
CA VAL A 83 -7.54 -2.17 4.55
C VAL A 83 -6.46 -1.14 4.23
N ILE A 84 -6.81 0.12 3.94
CA ILE A 84 -5.85 1.22 3.77
C ILE A 84 -5.03 1.44 5.05
N ASN A 85 -5.68 1.37 6.22
CA ASN A 85 -5.01 1.51 7.50
C ASN A 85 -4.04 0.35 7.79
N ARG A 86 -4.22 -0.82 7.17
CA ARG A 86 -3.34 -1.99 7.32
C ARG A 86 -2.08 -1.95 6.44
N ALA A 87 -2.04 -1.11 5.41
CA ALA A 87 -0.89 -0.97 4.52
C ALA A 87 0.36 -0.45 5.26
N LYS A 88 1.52 -1.04 4.98
CA LYS A 88 2.80 -0.76 5.67
C LYS A 88 3.87 -0.12 4.77
N HIS A 89 3.80 -0.34 3.47
CA HIS A 89 4.89 -0.01 2.54
C HIS A 89 4.41 0.95 1.45
N SER A 90 3.33 0.61 0.75
CA SER A 90 2.88 1.38 -0.40
C SER A 90 1.37 1.33 -0.63
N ILE A 91 0.85 2.40 -1.20
CA ILE A 91 -0.51 2.53 -1.70
C ILE A 91 -0.43 3.18 -3.08
N SER A 92 -0.83 2.46 -4.11
CA SER A 92 -0.83 2.92 -5.51
C SER A 92 -2.26 2.88 -6.06
N ILE A 93 -2.81 4.04 -6.42
CA ILE A 93 -4.23 4.22 -6.74
C ILE A 93 -4.38 4.73 -8.17
N ALA A 94 -5.08 3.98 -9.02
CA ALA A 94 -5.56 4.47 -10.30
C ALA A 94 -7.08 4.67 -10.20
N ILE A 95 -7.53 5.92 -10.09
CA ILE A 95 -8.94 6.24 -9.87
C ILE A 95 -9.42 7.35 -10.80
N TYR A 96 -10.58 7.14 -11.44
CA TYR A 96 -11.21 8.14 -12.30
C TYR A 96 -11.71 9.35 -11.51
N LEU A 97 -12.51 9.15 -10.46
CA LEU A 97 -13.06 10.22 -9.62
C LEU A 97 -12.91 9.88 -8.13
N PHE A 98 -12.48 10.88 -7.35
CA PHE A 98 -12.23 10.73 -5.92
C PHE A 98 -12.77 11.92 -5.13
N THR A 99 -13.90 11.72 -4.43
CA THR A 99 -14.56 12.73 -3.60
C THR A 99 -14.82 12.29 -2.14
N ALA A 100 -14.56 11.03 -1.79
CA ALA A 100 -14.84 10.47 -0.46
C ALA A 100 -13.86 10.96 0.62
N GLU A 101 -14.37 11.66 1.63
CA GLU A 101 -13.57 12.27 2.69
C GLU A 101 -12.92 11.26 3.63
N GLN A 102 -13.66 10.19 3.98
CA GLN A 102 -13.16 9.14 4.87
C GLN A 102 -11.94 8.42 4.27
N VAL A 103 -11.96 8.24 2.94
CA VAL A 103 -10.85 7.61 2.21
C VAL A 103 -9.68 8.59 2.10
N ARG A 104 -9.91 9.88 1.82
CA ARG A 104 -8.87 10.93 1.87
C ARG A 104 -8.13 10.89 3.21
N ASP A 105 -8.87 10.92 4.31
CA ASP A 105 -8.27 10.95 5.65
C ASP A 105 -7.47 9.67 5.94
N ALA A 106 -7.92 8.52 5.45
CA ALA A 106 -7.20 7.26 5.55
C ALA A 106 -5.86 7.28 4.80
N LEU A 107 -5.83 7.88 3.61
CA LEU A 107 -4.59 8.04 2.83
C LEU A 107 -3.62 9.00 3.50
N ILE A 108 -4.10 10.13 4.02
CA ILE A 108 -3.26 11.07 4.78
C ILE A 108 -2.69 10.38 6.01
N ARG A 109 -3.50 9.63 6.76
CA ARG A 109 -3.01 8.82 7.89
C ARG A 109 -1.94 7.82 7.45
N ALA A 110 -2.13 7.13 6.33
CA ALA A 110 -1.14 6.18 5.81
C ALA A 110 0.17 6.87 5.44
N TYR A 111 0.08 7.99 4.71
CA TYR A 111 1.22 8.79 4.32
C TYR A 111 2.02 9.29 5.54
N ARG A 112 1.33 9.79 6.56
CA ARG A 112 1.94 10.23 7.83
C ARG A 112 2.60 9.09 8.62
N ARG A 113 2.17 7.83 8.44
CA ARG A 113 2.87 6.64 8.97
C ARG A 113 4.12 6.27 8.17
N GLY A 114 4.45 7.00 7.10
CA GLY A 114 5.59 6.72 6.22
C GLY A 114 5.29 5.75 5.08
N VAL A 115 4.01 5.42 4.82
CA VAL A 115 3.60 4.61 3.67
C VAL A 115 3.71 5.46 2.40
N VAL A 116 4.29 4.91 1.34
CA VAL A 116 4.39 5.63 0.05
C VAL A 116 3.03 5.65 -0.62
N VAL A 117 2.45 6.84 -0.83
CA VAL A 117 1.15 6.98 -1.50
C VAL A 117 1.33 7.60 -2.89
N ARG A 118 0.77 6.95 -3.91
CA ARG A 118 0.88 7.32 -5.33
C ARG A 118 -0.51 7.31 -5.97
N ILE A 119 -0.89 8.38 -6.65
CA ILE A 119 -2.20 8.47 -7.28
C ILE A 119 -2.05 8.81 -8.76
N VAL A 120 -2.75 8.06 -9.60
CA VAL A 120 -2.95 8.35 -11.01
C VAL A 120 -4.45 8.59 -11.22
N THR A 121 -4.78 9.67 -11.93
CA THR A 121 -6.18 10.07 -12.14
C THR A 121 -6.45 10.58 -13.56
N CYS A 122 -7.72 10.86 -13.87
CA CYS A 122 -8.13 11.35 -15.17
C CYS A 122 -8.06 12.87 -15.23
N GLY A 123 -7.43 13.42 -16.29
CA GLY A 123 -7.30 14.86 -16.49
C GLY A 123 -8.63 15.61 -16.56
N SER A 124 -9.74 14.96 -16.95
CA SER A 124 -11.07 15.59 -16.93
C SER A 124 -11.66 15.74 -15.53
N MET A 125 -11.09 15.07 -14.51
CA MET A 125 -11.61 15.04 -13.14
C MET A 125 -10.74 15.80 -12.14
N VAL A 126 -9.50 16.19 -12.50
CA VAL A 126 -8.59 16.90 -11.58
C VAL A 126 -9.09 18.27 -11.15
N TYR A 127 -9.86 18.95 -11.99
CA TYR A 127 -10.47 20.26 -11.69
C TYR A 127 -11.92 20.16 -11.20
N ASN A 128 -12.41 18.96 -10.90
CA ASN A 128 -13.74 18.80 -10.33
C ASN A 128 -13.79 19.44 -8.93
N GLY A 129 -14.70 20.38 -8.69
CA GLY A 129 -14.74 21.16 -7.44
C GLY A 129 -14.97 20.34 -6.16
N SER A 130 -15.43 19.09 -6.27
CA SER A 130 -15.62 18.18 -5.12
C SER A 130 -14.45 17.19 -4.92
N THR A 131 -13.44 17.23 -5.79
CA THR A 131 -12.30 16.31 -5.73
C THR A 131 -11.47 16.52 -4.46
N LYS A 132 -10.91 15.44 -3.92
CA LYS A 132 -10.07 15.46 -2.71
C LYS A 132 -8.57 15.46 -2.99
N LEU A 133 -8.20 15.61 -4.26
CA LEU A 133 -6.79 15.64 -4.70
C LEU A 133 -5.99 16.83 -4.15
N PRO A 134 -6.53 18.07 -4.09
CA PRO A 134 -5.81 19.22 -3.54
C PRO A 134 -5.33 19.00 -2.10
N GLU A 135 -6.15 18.39 -1.26
CA GLU A 135 -5.77 18.10 0.12
C GLU A 135 -4.63 17.09 0.22
N LEU A 136 -4.60 16.08 -0.67
CA LEU A 136 -3.52 15.09 -0.70
C LEU A 136 -2.21 15.71 -1.20
N LEU A 137 -2.30 16.55 -2.23
CA LEU A 137 -1.15 17.29 -2.76
C LEU A 137 -0.55 18.23 -1.72
N ASN A 138 -1.39 18.91 -0.93
CA ASN A 138 -0.94 19.78 0.15
C ASN A 138 -0.18 19.04 1.26
N GLU A 139 -0.46 17.74 1.47
CA GLU A 139 0.32 16.87 2.37
C GLU A 139 1.63 16.37 1.72
N GLY A 140 1.84 16.58 0.42
CA GLY A 140 2.99 16.10 -0.33
C GLY A 140 2.78 14.75 -1.03
N ILE A 141 1.54 14.23 -1.09
CA ILE A 141 1.22 13.00 -1.82
C ILE A 141 1.21 13.30 -3.33
N ILE A 142 1.94 12.50 -4.10
CA ILE A 142 2.09 12.70 -5.54
C ILE A 142 0.84 12.21 -6.26
N VAL A 143 0.26 13.09 -7.08
CA VAL A 143 -0.82 12.81 -8.02
C VAL A 143 -0.28 13.00 -9.44
N ARG A 144 -0.71 12.15 -10.37
CA ARG A 144 -0.27 12.12 -11.77
C ARG A 144 -1.47 12.01 -12.70
N TYR A 145 -1.46 12.74 -13.81
CA TYR A 145 -2.50 12.71 -14.84
C TYR A 145 -1.91 13.11 -16.19
N LYS A 146 -2.71 12.98 -17.26
CA LYS A 146 -2.37 13.47 -18.59
C LYS A 146 -3.28 14.61 -19.00
N LYS A 147 -2.67 15.71 -19.40
CA LYS A 147 -3.32 16.92 -19.89
C LYS A 147 -3.71 16.73 -21.36
N ASP A 148 -4.71 17.48 -21.81
CA ASP A 148 -5.07 17.65 -23.23
C ASP A 148 -5.23 16.33 -24.01
N THR A 149 -5.85 15.32 -23.38
CA THR A 149 -6.18 14.04 -24.00
C THR A 149 -7.68 13.85 -24.15
N THR A 150 -8.10 13.25 -25.26
CA THR A 150 -9.50 12.84 -25.50
C THR A 150 -9.85 11.51 -24.86
N PHE A 151 -8.85 10.76 -24.36
CA PHE A 151 -9.03 9.45 -23.75
C PHE A 151 -9.16 9.56 -22.23
N LEU A 152 -9.96 8.67 -21.63
CA LEU A 152 -10.19 8.66 -20.19
C LEU A 152 -9.27 7.65 -19.50
N MET A 153 -8.59 8.08 -18.43
CA MET A 153 -8.04 7.16 -17.44
C MET A 153 -9.19 6.69 -16.54
N HIS A 154 -9.96 5.71 -17.02
CA HIS A 154 -11.20 5.28 -16.38
C HIS A 154 -11.03 4.09 -15.42
N HIS A 155 -9.78 3.74 -15.07
CA HIS A 155 -9.52 2.71 -14.08
C HIS A 155 -10.04 3.09 -12.69
N LYS A 156 -10.42 2.06 -11.93
CA LYS A 156 -10.73 2.14 -10.51
C LYS A 156 -10.09 0.94 -9.82
N PHE A 157 -8.81 1.08 -9.50
CA PHE A 157 -8.11 0.10 -8.69
C PHE A 157 -7.11 0.74 -7.74
N CYS A 158 -6.82 0.02 -6.67
CA CYS A 158 -5.85 0.38 -5.64
C CYS A 158 -5.03 -0.86 -5.29
N LEU A 159 -3.73 -0.67 -5.18
CA LEU A 159 -2.77 -1.69 -4.80
C LEU A 159 -2.18 -1.29 -3.45
N LEU A 160 -2.28 -2.19 -2.48
CA LEU A 160 -1.69 -2.04 -1.16
C LEU A 160 -0.51 -3.00 -1.01
N ASP A 161 0.65 -2.48 -0.63
CA ASP A 161 1.88 -3.24 -0.39
C ASP A 161 2.31 -4.16 -1.56
N ALA A 162 1.89 -3.80 -2.78
CA ALA A 162 2.31 -4.48 -4.01
C ALA A 162 3.76 -4.14 -4.35
N GLU A 163 4.42 -5.06 -5.05
CA GLU A 163 5.81 -4.88 -5.49
C GLU A 163 5.96 -3.68 -6.44
N TRP A 164 7.05 -2.93 -6.26
CA TRP A 164 7.47 -1.88 -7.18
C TRP A 164 8.75 -2.33 -7.87
N LEU A 165 8.69 -2.51 -9.19
CA LEU A 165 9.80 -3.00 -10.00
C LEU A 165 10.73 -1.86 -10.42
N CYS A 166 12.03 -2.17 -10.49
CA CYS A 166 13.00 -1.28 -11.13
C CYS A 166 12.82 -1.27 -12.65
N ALA A 167 13.46 -0.32 -13.33
CA ALA A 167 13.34 -0.15 -14.78
C ALA A 167 13.56 -1.45 -15.55
N GLU A 168 14.66 -2.17 -15.30
CA GLU A 168 15.00 -3.41 -15.99
C GLU A 168 13.98 -4.52 -15.73
N CYS A 169 13.52 -4.67 -14.49
CA CYS A 169 12.53 -5.69 -14.14
C CYS A 169 11.17 -5.37 -14.76
N LEU A 170 10.77 -4.10 -14.74
CA LEU A 170 9.52 -3.62 -15.33
C LEU A 170 9.52 -3.86 -16.85
N VAL A 171 10.58 -3.45 -17.56
CA VAL A 171 10.72 -3.67 -19.01
C VAL A 171 10.73 -5.15 -19.35
N LYS A 172 11.42 -5.98 -18.57
CA LYS A 172 11.44 -7.44 -18.76
C LYS A 172 10.05 -8.05 -18.65
N GLU A 173 9.27 -7.68 -17.63
CA GLU A 173 7.92 -8.21 -17.46
C GLU A 173 6.95 -7.70 -18.52
N HIS A 174 7.06 -6.42 -18.92
CA HIS A 174 6.29 -5.86 -20.04
C HIS A 174 6.55 -6.60 -21.34
N CYS A 175 7.83 -6.83 -21.67
CA CYS A 175 8.19 -7.56 -22.89
C CYS A 175 7.80 -9.04 -22.83
N LYS A 176 7.71 -9.63 -21.63
CA LYS A 176 7.23 -11.00 -21.46
C LYS A 176 5.72 -11.10 -21.71
N SER A 177 4.93 -10.10 -21.32
CA SER A 177 3.48 -10.13 -21.50
C SER A 177 3.03 -9.73 -22.90
N LEU A 178 3.67 -8.73 -23.51
CA LEU A 178 3.24 -8.13 -24.78
C LEU A 178 4.21 -8.34 -25.95
N GLY A 179 5.40 -8.88 -25.69
CA GLY A 179 6.50 -8.90 -26.65
C GLY A 179 7.34 -7.62 -26.60
N LYS A 180 8.54 -7.66 -27.19
CA LYS A 180 9.41 -6.49 -27.25
C LYS A 180 8.86 -5.48 -28.27
N PRO A 181 8.67 -4.20 -27.90
CA PRO A 181 8.24 -3.17 -28.84
C PRO A 181 9.18 -3.08 -30.04
N GLN A 182 8.61 -3.04 -31.24
CA GLN A 182 9.36 -2.83 -32.48
C GLN A 182 9.37 -1.34 -32.84
N LYS A 183 10.47 -0.90 -33.45
CA LYS A 183 10.64 0.50 -33.88
C LYS A 183 9.55 0.86 -34.90
N GLY A 184 8.80 1.93 -34.62
CA GLY A 184 7.66 2.38 -35.45
C GLY A 184 6.31 1.73 -35.11
N MET A 185 6.28 0.83 -34.13
CA MET A 185 5.08 0.16 -33.62
C MET A 185 4.91 0.41 -32.11
N GLU A 186 5.44 1.53 -31.60
CA GLU A 186 5.29 1.94 -30.21
C GLU A 186 3.94 2.62 -29.99
N TYR A 187 3.01 1.92 -29.33
CA TYR A 187 1.64 2.39 -29.09
C TYR A 187 1.50 3.26 -27.83
N SER A 188 2.55 3.33 -27.00
CA SER A 188 2.55 4.05 -25.73
C SER A 188 3.86 4.81 -25.50
N LEU A 189 3.87 5.82 -24.62
CA LEU A 189 5.11 6.54 -24.27
C LEU A 189 6.11 5.59 -23.61
N PHE A 190 5.63 4.63 -22.83
CA PHE A 190 6.43 3.61 -22.19
C PHE A 190 7.11 2.69 -23.22
N ASP A 191 6.40 2.28 -24.29
CA ASP A 191 7.01 1.50 -25.37
C ASP A 191 8.13 2.28 -26.08
N LYS A 192 7.93 3.59 -26.30
CA LYS A 192 8.98 4.47 -26.83
C LYS A 192 10.16 4.53 -25.88
N ALA A 193 9.91 4.70 -24.58
CA ALA A 193 10.95 4.77 -23.56
C ALA A 193 11.79 3.49 -23.46
N ILE A 194 11.18 2.30 -23.63
CA ILE A 194 11.90 1.03 -23.70
C ILE A 194 12.97 1.06 -24.80
N HIS A 195 12.70 1.70 -25.93
CA HIS A 195 13.62 1.78 -27.06
C HIS A 195 14.61 2.95 -26.93
N SER A 196 14.13 4.14 -26.59
CA SER A 196 14.89 5.38 -26.74
C SER A 196 15.28 6.08 -25.43
N ASP A 197 14.69 5.71 -24.28
CA ASP A 197 14.93 6.40 -23.00
C ASP A 197 14.93 5.47 -21.78
N LEU A 198 15.72 4.39 -21.85
CA LEU A 198 15.93 3.52 -20.68
C LEU A 198 16.56 4.29 -19.50
N ALA A 199 17.31 5.36 -19.77
CA ALA A 199 17.87 6.21 -18.72
C ALA A 199 16.78 6.96 -17.94
N GLY A 200 15.75 7.49 -18.61
CA GLY A 200 14.58 8.08 -17.96
C GLY A 200 13.79 7.07 -17.14
N LEU A 201 13.60 5.86 -17.67
CA LEU A 201 12.99 4.77 -16.90
C LEU A 201 13.79 4.45 -15.62
N ARG A 202 15.12 4.43 -15.69
CA ARG A 202 15.99 4.22 -14.52
C ARG A 202 15.90 5.37 -13.51
N ARG A 203 15.79 6.62 -13.96
CA ARG A 203 15.58 7.77 -13.07
C ARG A 203 14.24 7.65 -12.33
N MET A 204 13.19 7.21 -13.01
CA MET A 204 11.84 7.11 -12.44
C MET A 204 11.65 5.88 -11.54
N PHE A 205 12.13 4.72 -11.96
CA PHE A 205 11.86 3.44 -11.29
C PHE A 205 13.07 2.86 -10.52
N GLY A 206 14.24 3.49 -10.65
CA GLY A 206 15.48 2.97 -10.10
C GLY A 206 16.07 1.83 -10.91
N VAL A 207 17.26 1.37 -10.48
CA VAL A 207 18.07 0.34 -11.16
C VAL A 207 18.02 -1.04 -10.50
N SER A 208 17.38 -1.16 -9.33
CA SER A 208 17.21 -2.44 -8.62
C SER A 208 16.00 -2.43 -7.69
N CYS A 209 15.40 -3.60 -7.51
CA CYS A 209 14.20 -3.81 -6.70
C CYS A 209 14.24 -5.20 -6.03
N GLY A 210 13.24 -5.51 -5.20
CA GLY A 210 13.17 -6.77 -4.45
C GLY A 210 13.10 -8.03 -5.31
N LYS A 211 12.69 -7.89 -6.57
CA LYS A 211 12.62 -8.99 -7.53
C LYS A 211 14.00 -9.39 -8.07
N CYS A 212 14.88 -8.43 -8.36
CA CYS A 212 16.24 -8.74 -8.82
C CYS A 212 17.26 -8.85 -7.69
N VAL A 213 16.99 -8.23 -6.55
CA VAL A 213 17.83 -8.28 -5.35
C VAL A 213 16.97 -8.71 -4.16
N PRO A 214 16.96 -10.01 -3.80
CA PRO A 214 16.19 -10.51 -2.67
C PRO A 214 16.51 -9.75 -1.38
N GLY A 215 15.48 -9.37 -0.62
CA GLY A 215 15.62 -8.57 0.61
C GLY A 215 15.54 -7.06 0.40
N LYS A 216 15.66 -6.55 -0.85
CA LYS A 216 15.50 -5.13 -1.16
C LYS A 216 14.01 -4.76 -1.27
N ARG A 217 13.36 -4.29 -0.21
CA ARG A 217 12.00 -3.72 -0.31
C ARG A 217 12.04 -2.21 -0.40
N ALA A 218 11.06 -1.62 -1.08
CA ALA A 218 10.77 -0.19 -0.97
C ALA A 218 10.16 0.06 0.42
N VAL A 219 10.99 0.32 1.43
CA VAL A 219 10.55 0.67 2.78
C VAL A 219 11.34 1.91 3.20
N ARG A 220 10.66 2.91 3.78
CA ARG A 220 11.32 3.90 4.63
C ARG A 220 11.90 3.18 5.85
N GLU A 221 13.10 3.52 6.30
CA GLU A 221 13.74 2.93 7.51
C GLU A 221 12.93 3.06 8.81
N HIS A 222 11.72 3.65 8.79
CA HIS A 222 10.87 3.92 9.95
C HIS A 222 9.42 3.42 9.86
N ALA A 223 9.08 2.51 8.94
CA ALA A 223 7.74 1.92 8.95
C ALA A 223 7.57 1.06 10.21
N SER A 224 6.73 1.50 11.15
CA SER A 224 6.50 0.77 12.40
C SER A 224 5.97 -0.63 12.09
N GLU A 225 6.56 -1.66 12.70
CA GLU A 225 6.11 -3.05 12.51
C GLU A 225 4.71 -3.32 13.13
N SER A 226 4.13 -2.32 13.81
CA SER A 226 3.07 -2.41 14.81
C SER A 226 1.63 -2.38 14.27
N ALA A 227 1.34 -2.94 13.10
CA ALA A 227 -0.06 -3.20 12.73
C ALA A 227 -0.46 -4.60 13.24
N ASP A 228 -1.47 -4.66 14.10
CA ASP A 228 -1.99 -5.91 14.70
C ASP A 228 -2.62 -6.86 13.66
N ASP A 229 -2.89 -6.39 12.43
CA ASP A 229 -3.48 -7.16 11.32
C ASP A 229 -2.80 -6.82 9.96
N PRO A 230 -1.63 -7.40 9.63
CA PRO A 230 -0.93 -7.13 8.37
C PRO A 230 -1.70 -7.60 7.12
N LEU A 231 -1.43 -6.99 5.97
CA LEU A 231 -1.94 -7.45 4.68
C LEU A 231 -1.27 -8.76 4.22
N PRO A 232 -1.90 -9.50 3.28
CA PRO A 232 -1.30 -10.70 2.70
C PRO A 232 0.07 -10.47 2.05
N PRO A 233 0.96 -11.48 2.11
CA PRO A 233 2.24 -11.40 1.41
C PRO A 233 2.00 -11.26 -0.09
N GLY A 234 2.71 -10.32 -0.73
CA GLY A 234 2.51 -9.99 -2.14
C GLY A 234 1.54 -8.83 -2.38
N GLY A 235 0.84 -8.36 -1.34
CA GLY A 235 -0.03 -7.20 -1.38
C GLY A 235 -1.50 -7.54 -1.62
N LEU A 236 -2.32 -6.49 -1.70
CA LEU A 236 -3.76 -6.58 -1.93
C LEU A 236 -4.16 -5.69 -3.11
N LEU A 237 -4.92 -6.26 -4.04
CA LEU A 237 -5.59 -5.52 -5.11
C LEU A 237 -7.04 -5.25 -4.68
N ILE A 238 -7.45 -4.00 -4.82
CA ILE A 238 -8.84 -3.55 -4.70
C ILE A 238 -9.22 -3.03 -6.07
N ALA A 239 -10.21 -3.60 -6.73
CA ALA A 239 -10.60 -3.15 -8.07
C ALA A 239 -12.08 -3.39 -8.34
N GLY A 240 -12.63 -2.66 -9.31
CA GLY A 240 -14.02 -2.82 -9.69
C GLY A 240 -14.55 -1.66 -10.52
N SER A 241 -15.84 -1.39 -10.37
CA SER A 241 -16.55 -0.33 -11.10
C SER A 241 -16.74 0.94 -10.27
N SER A 242 -16.68 0.85 -8.93
CA SER A 242 -16.87 2.01 -8.03
C SER A 242 -15.78 3.06 -8.17
N ASN A 243 -16.20 4.32 -8.37
CA ASN A 243 -15.40 5.47 -8.00
C ASN A 243 -15.38 5.66 -6.48
N TRP A 244 -14.39 6.38 -5.96
CA TRP A 244 -14.30 6.69 -4.53
C TRP A 244 -15.10 7.93 -4.19
N THR A 245 -16.42 7.79 -4.32
CA THR A 245 -17.42 8.79 -3.95
C THR A 245 -18.37 8.18 -2.94
N LEU A 246 -19.10 9.02 -2.19
CA LEU A 246 -20.08 8.51 -1.21
C LEU A 246 -21.10 7.58 -1.89
N SER A 247 -21.68 7.98 -3.03
CA SER A 247 -22.65 7.15 -3.76
C SER A 247 -22.03 5.90 -4.39
N GLY A 248 -20.83 6.01 -4.95
CA GLY A 248 -20.11 4.91 -5.58
C GLY A 248 -19.69 3.82 -4.60
N LEU A 249 -19.54 4.16 -3.32
CA LEU A 249 -19.18 3.23 -2.24
C LEU A 249 -20.36 2.86 -1.33
N SER A 250 -21.57 3.38 -1.57
CA SER A 250 -22.71 3.11 -0.67
C SER A 250 -24.01 2.73 -1.38
N SER A 251 -24.37 3.33 -2.51
CA SER A 251 -25.73 3.25 -3.02
C SER A 251 -25.86 2.87 -4.50
N ASN A 252 -24.87 3.20 -5.33
CA ASN A 252 -24.91 2.89 -6.76
C ASN A 252 -24.86 1.37 -7.02
N TRP A 253 -25.28 0.96 -8.22
CA TRP A 253 -25.05 -0.39 -8.74
C TRP A 253 -23.59 -0.54 -9.16
N GLU A 254 -22.74 -0.76 -8.16
CA GLU A 254 -21.30 -0.90 -8.34
C GLU A 254 -20.80 -2.19 -7.70
N SER A 255 -19.64 -2.65 -8.16
CA SER A 255 -18.92 -3.77 -7.57
C SER A 255 -17.48 -3.41 -7.26
N VAL A 256 -16.97 -3.94 -6.15
CA VAL A 256 -15.55 -3.88 -5.78
C VAL A 256 -15.15 -5.25 -5.24
N PHE A 257 -14.01 -5.76 -5.69
CA PHE A 257 -13.40 -6.94 -5.12
C PHE A 257 -12.07 -6.60 -4.45
N TYR A 258 -11.74 -7.38 -3.43
CA TYR A 258 -10.48 -7.35 -2.69
C TYR A 258 -9.80 -8.70 -2.89
N VAL A 259 -8.59 -8.71 -3.45
CA VAL A 259 -7.93 -9.96 -3.82
C VAL A 259 -6.41 -9.91 -3.61
N SER A 260 -5.84 -10.91 -2.94
CA SER A 260 -4.37 -11.07 -2.78
C SER A 260 -3.77 -12.10 -3.73
N HIS A 261 -4.41 -12.31 -4.89
CA HIS A 261 -4.05 -13.38 -5.82
C HIS A 261 -2.68 -13.11 -6.47
N PRO A 262 -1.73 -14.08 -6.45
CA PRO A 262 -0.34 -13.88 -6.84
C PRO A 262 -0.14 -13.58 -8.33
N VAL A 263 -1.18 -13.73 -9.16
CA VAL A 263 -1.16 -13.34 -10.58
C VAL A 263 -1.81 -11.97 -10.82
N LEU A 264 -2.89 -11.66 -10.08
CA LEU A 264 -3.65 -10.43 -10.34
C LEU A 264 -2.94 -9.21 -9.76
N VAL A 265 -2.40 -9.31 -8.53
CA VAL A 265 -1.71 -8.19 -7.89
C VAL A 265 -0.50 -7.73 -8.74
N PRO A 266 0.41 -8.62 -9.21
CA PRO A 266 1.51 -8.19 -10.04
C PRO A 266 1.08 -7.64 -11.41
N ALA A 267 0.04 -8.20 -12.04
CA ALA A 267 -0.45 -7.72 -13.33
C ALA A 267 -0.94 -6.26 -13.24
N TYR A 268 -1.73 -5.94 -12.20
CA TYR A 268 -2.17 -4.56 -11.96
C TYR A 268 -1.02 -3.64 -11.51
N ALA A 269 -0.03 -4.16 -10.77
CA ALA A 269 1.15 -3.38 -10.38
C ALA A 269 2.00 -2.97 -11.58
N LEU A 270 2.19 -3.87 -12.55
CA LEU A 270 2.85 -3.56 -13.82
C LEU A 270 2.10 -2.46 -14.57
N GLU A 271 0.78 -2.59 -14.70
CA GLU A 271 -0.04 -1.58 -15.37
C GLU A 271 0.00 -0.24 -14.64
N PHE A 272 -0.04 -0.24 -13.31
CA PHE A 272 0.10 0.99 -12.53
C PHE A 272 1.44 1.70 -12.80
N GLN A 273 2.56 0.97 -12.82
CA GLN A 273 3.86 1.56 -13.13
C GLN A 273 3.92 2.09 -14.56
N ARG A 274 3.29 1.40 -15.52
CA ARG A 274 3.15 1.89 -16.89
C ARG A 274 2.38 3.20 -16.92
N LEU A 275 1.20 3.24 -16.29
CA LEU A 275 0.37 4.45 -16.17
C LEU A 275 1.12 5.59 -15.46
N TRP A 276 1.93 5.27 -14.44
CA TRP A 276 2.75 6.23 -13.74
C TRP A 276 3.73 6.94 -14.69
N TYR A 277 4.30 6.22 -15.67
CA TYR A 277 5.14 6.80 -16.71
C TYR A 277 4.33 7.55 -17.77
N GLU A 278 3.19 7.00 -18.20
CA GLU A 278 2.34 7.58 -19.27
C GLU A 278 1.69 8.92 -18.90
N LEU A 279 1.40 9.11 -17.61
CA LEU A 279 0.54 10.17 -17.08
C LEU A 279 1.34 11.09 -16.15
N ASP A 280 2.48 11.59 -16.63
CA ASP A 280 3.42 12.42 -15.85
C ASP A 280 3.43 13.89 -16.29
N ASP A 281 2.26 14.45 -16.63
CA ASP A 281 2.16 15.88 -16.91
C ASP A 281 2.11 16.67 -15.60
N GLU A 282 2.79 17.82 -15.55
CA GLU A 282 2.84 18.66 -14.34
C GLU A 282 1.45 19.18 -13.94
N LEU A 283 1.04 18.86 -12.71
CA LEU A 283 -0.07 19.52 -12.02
C LEU A 283 0.33 20.97 -11.68
N GLN A 284 -0.09 21.94 -12.50
CA GLN A 284 0.04 23.34 -12.14
C GLN A 284 -1.00 23.74 -11.08
N TYR A 285 -0.61 23.71 -9.81
CA TYR A 285 -1.26 24.44 -8.71
C TYR A 285 -0.26 25.34 -7.99
N SER A 286 -0.74 26.24 -7.13
CA SER A 286 0.01 27.41 -6.65
C SER A 286 1.40 27.11 -6.07
N LYS A 287 2.30 28.09 -6.17
CA LYS A 287 3.72 28.00 -5.80
C LYS A 287 3.98 27.44 -4.38
N GLY A 288 3.08 27.71 -3.42
CA GLY A 288 3.18 27.18 -2.06
C GLY A 288 2.92 25.67 -1.94
N THR A 289 2.14 25.08 -2.85
CA THR A 289 1.91 23.63 -2.92
C THR A 289 3.12 22.90 -3.54
N LEU A 290 3.81 23.53 -4.49
CA LEU A 290 4.99 22.99 -5.17
C LEU A 290 6.24 22.98 -4.27
N GLU A 291 6.45 24.03 -3.47
CA GLU A 291 7.64 24.16 -2.61
C GLU A 291 7.72 23.11 -1.48
N ASN A 292 6.58 22.56 -1.05
CA ASN A 292 6.52 21.48 -0.04
C ASN A 292 6.56 20.06 -0.66
N GLY A 293 5.98 19.85 -1.85
CA GLY A 293 5.93 18.53 -2.50
C GLY A 293 7.25 18.08 -3.14
N ILE A 294 8.02 19.00 -3.73
CA ILE A 294 9.26 18.67 -4.47
C ILE A 294 10.39 18.18 -3.54
N LYS A 295 10.44 18.67 -2.28
CA LYS A 295 11.43 18.24 -1.27
C LYS A 295 11.35 16.75 -0.91
N HIS A 296 10.24 16.07 -1.21
CA HIS A 296 10.04 14.67 -0.83
C HIS A 296 10.38 13.65 -1.93
N ILE A 297 10.56 14.08 -3.18
CA ILE A 297 10.84 13.20 -4.33
C ILE A 297 12.35 12.90 -4.43
N TYR A 298 13.18 13.88 -4.05
CA TYR A 298 14.64 13.82 -4.12
C TYR A 298 15.28 13.98 -2.74
N ALA A 299 14.81 13.22 -1.74
CA ALA A 299 15.59 13.10 -0.50
C ALA A 299 16.92 12.41 -0.84
N GLU A 300 17.91 13.22 -1.24
CA GLU A 300 19.33 12.89 -1.15
C GLU A 300 19.64 12.69 0.34
N GLN A 301 20.50 11.70 0.61
CA GLN A 301 20.99 11.37 1.94
C GLN A 301 21.67 12.55 2.62
#